data_AF-A0A3D5DLA6-F1
#
_entry.id   AF-A0A3D5DLA6-F1
#
_cell.length_a   1.000
_cell.length_b   1.000
_cell.length_c   1.000
_cell.angle_alpha   90.00
_cell.angle_beta   90.00
_cell.angle_gamma   90.00
#
_symmetry.space_group_name_H-M   'P 1'
#
loop_
_entity.id
_entity.type
_entity.pdbx_description
1 polymer ?
#
loop_
_entity_poly.entity_id
_entity_poly.type
_entity_poly.pdbx_seq_one_letter_code
_entity_poly.pdbx_strand_id
1 'polypeptide(L)'
;MADPTAQPGRWWRSDDENTPVPPGIDPTIPSPARMYDYYLGGKDNYAADRTAAEKALSVVPHGREIAQANRHFLAHAVVLMAD
;
A
#
# COMPACT_ATOMS: atom_id res chain seq x y z
N MET A 1 -0.40 24.59 7.98
CA MET A 1 -1.72 25.11 7.57
C MET A 1 -2.04 24.49 6.21
N ALA A 2 -3.12 23.74 6.10
CA ALA A 2 -3.55 23.11 4.85
C ALA A 2 -4.29 24.13 3.97
N ASP A 3 -4.10 24.06 2.65
CA ASP A 3 -4.75 24.91 1.65
C ASP A 3 -6.26 24.60 1.56
N PRO A 4 -7.14 25.60 1.81
CA PRO A 4 -8.59 25.42 1.81
C PRO A 4 -9.22 25.25 0.42
N THR A 5 -8.44 25.28 -0.67
CA THR A 5 -8.96 25.13 -2.04
C THR A 5 -8.83 23.72 -2.62
N ALA A 6 -8.25 22.77 -1.88
CA ALA A 6 -8.13 21.39 -2.33
C ALA A 6 -9.51 20.70 -2.37
N GLN A 7 -10.01 20.38 -3.57
CA GLN A 7 -11.29 19.70 -3.76
C GLN A 7 -11.32 18.36 -2.99
N PRO A 8 -12.44 18.01 -2.34
CA PRO A 8 -12.59 16.76 -1.63
C PRO A 8 -12.52 15.59 -2.62
N GLY A 9 -11.42 14.84 -2.60
CA GLY A 9 -11.28 13.67 -3.48
C GLY A 9 -9.89 13.36 -4.05
N ARG A 10 -8.88 14.23 -3.85
CA ARG A 10 -7.59 14.12 -4.59
C ARG A 10 -6.36 13.75 -3.74
N TRP A 11 -6.41 13.85 -2.42
CA TRP A 11 -5.23 13.70 -1.55
C TRP A 11 -4.62 12.29 -1.46
N TRP A 12 -5.26 11.26 -2.01
CA TRP A 12 -4.74 9.88 -2.00
C TRP A 12 -4.40 9.31 -3.39
N ARG A 13 -4.70 10.03 -4.48
CA ARG A 13 -4.27 9.65 -5.84
C ARG A 13 -3.08 10.51 -6.23
N SER A 14 -1.90 10.10 -5.78
CA SER A 14 -0.65 10.57 -6.35
C SER A 14 -0.38 9.76 -7.61
N ASP A 15 -0.80 10.25 -8.77
CA ASP A 15 -0.61 9.55 -10.06
C ASP A 15 0.82 9.68 -10.62
N ASP A 16 1.72 10.35 -9.90
CA ASP A 16 3.08 10.63 -10.37
C ASP A 16 4.00 9.40 -10.21
N GLU A 17 4.20 8.66 -11.30
CA GLU A 17 5.09 7.49 -11.43
C GLU A 17 6.57 7.82 -11.12
N ASN A 18 6.93 9.11 -11.06
CA ASN A 18 8.28 9.59 -10.79
C ASN A 18 8.37 10.42 -9.49
N THR A 19 7.54 10.13 -8.50
CA THR A 19 7.61 10.81 -7.19
C THR A 19 8.97 10.50 -6.53
N PRO A 20 9.76 11.51 -6.16
CA PRO A 20 11.01 11.30 -5.42
C PRO A 20 10.75 10.55 -4.12
N VAL A 21 11.71 9.73 -3.70
CA VAL A 21 11.64 9.05 -2.39
C VAL A 21 11.45 10.10 -1.29
N PRO A 22 10.42 9.96 -0.44
CA PRO A 22 10.19 10.91 0.65
C PRO A 22 11.39 11.00 1.61
N PRO A 23 11.69 12.19 2.16
CA PRO A 23 12.76 12.34 3.14
C PRO A 23 12.63 11.37 4.32
N GLY A 24 13.74 10.76 4.74
CA GLY A 24 13.78 9.80 5.85
C GLY A 24 13.37 8.37 5.47
N ILE A 25 13.09 8.09 4.21
CA ILE A 25 12.85 6.74 3.70
C ILE A 25 14.10 6.22 3.00
N ASP A 26 14.61 5.07 3.46
CA ASP A 26 15.59 4.29 2.73
C ASP A 26 14.86 3.27 1.83
N PRO A 27 14.93 3.41 0.48
CA PRO A 27 14.23 2.52 -0.44
C PRO A 27 14.91 1.15 -0.60
N THR A 28 16.09 0.95 -0.01
CA THR A 28 16.85 -0.30 -0.05
C THR A 28 16.50 -1.26 1.09
N ILE A 29 15.82 -0.75 2.13
CA ILE A 29 15.35 -1.54 3.28
C ILE A 29 13.85 -1.81 3.11
N PRO A 30 13.42 -3.09 3.05
CA PRO A 30 12.01 -3.41 2.83
C PRO A 30 11.13 -2.99 4.02
N SER A 31 9.91 -2.57 3.72
CA SER A 31 8.88 -2.22 4.71
C SER A 31 7.67 -3.15 4.59
N PRO A 32 7.14 -3.67 5.71
CA PRO A 32 5.93 -4.50 5.69
C PRO A 32 4.74 -3.82 5.01
N ALA A 33 4.56 -2.51 5.20
CA ALA A 33 3.47 -1.75 4.59
C ALA A 33 3.60 -1.68 3.06
N ARG A 34 4.82 -1.47 2.55
CA ARG A 34 5.08 -1.42 1.10
C ARG A 34 5.08 -2.79 0.45
N MET A 35 5.49 -3.84 1.17
CA MET A 35 5.26 -5.22 0.75
C MET A 35 3.77 -5.54 0.65
N TYR A 36 2.96 -5.08 1.61
CA TYR A 36 1.52 -5.26 1.61
C TYR A 36 0.84 -4.51 0.45
N ASP A 37 1.30 -3.29 0.14
CA ASP A 37 0.92 -2.57 -1.08
C ASP A 37 1.18 -3.41 -2.35
N TYR A 38 2.37 -4.00 -2.46
CA TYR A 38 2.72 -4.88 -3.57
C TYR A 38 1.87 -6.15 -3.67
N TYR A 39 1.51 -6.78 -2.54
CA TYR A 39 0.58 -7.92 -2.54
C TYR A 39 -0.78 -7.57 -3.14
N LEU A 40 -1.24 -6.34 -2.88
CA LEU A 40 -2.50 -5.80 -3.38
C LEU A 40 -2.41 -5.25 -4.82
N GLY A 41 -1.23 -5.28 -5.45
CA GLY A 41 -1.02 -4.75 -6.79
C GLY A 41 -0.86 -3.23 -6.84
N GLY A 42 -0.54 -2.60 -5.71
CA GLY A 42 -0.22 -1.18 -5.65
C GLY A 42 1.16 -0.84 -6.22
N LYS A 43 1.44 0.45 -6.32
CA LYS A 43 2.66 1.01 -6.92
C LYS A 43 3.60 1.69 -5.90
N ASP A 44 3.17 1.82 -4.66
CA ASP A 44 3.90 2.54 -3.60
C ASP A 44 4.89 1.59 -2.90
N ASN A 45 5.74 0.97 -3.71
CA ASN A 45 6.74 -0.01 -3.30
C ASN A 45 8.02 0.10 -4.12
N TYR A 46 9.16 -0.13 -3.46
CA TYR A 46 10.48 -0.12 -4.08
C TYR A 46 10.94 -1.53 -4.43
N ALA A 47 12.06 -1.62 -5.17
CA ALA A 47 12.62 -2.90 -5.59
C ALA A 47 12.92 -3.85 -4.42
N ALA A 48 13.44 -3.31 -3.30
CA ALA A 48 13.72 -4.08 -2.09
C ALA A 48 12.45 -4.72 -1.50
N ASP A 49 11.34 -3.97 -1.50
CA ASP A 49 10.04 -4.47 -1.03
C ASP A 49 9.55 -5.61 -1.92
N ARG A 50 9.61 -5.46 -3.24
CA ARG A 50 9.19 -6.50 -4.20
C ARG A 50 10.01 -7.78 -4.04
N THR A 51 11.32 -7.67 -3.92
CA THR A 51 12.19 -8.84 -3.69
C THR A 51 11.87 -9.54 -2.38
N ALA A 52 11.64 -8.80 -1.29
CA ALA A 52 11.25 -9.39 -0.01
C ALA A 52 9.85 -10.02 -0.07
N ALA A 53 8.90 -9.37 -0.74
CA ALA A 53 7.54 -9.83 -0.94
C ALA A 53 7.49 -11.14 -1.73
N GLU A 54 8.24 -11.26 -2.82
CA GLU A 54 8.30 -12.50 -3.62
C GLU A 54 8.93 -13.66 -2.83
N LYS A 55 9.93 -13.39 -1.97
CA LYS A 55 10.43 -14.40 -1.03
C LYS A 55 9.35 -14.85 -0.05
N ALA A 56 8.57 -13.92 0.50
CA ALA A 56 7.46 -14.27 1.39
C ALA A 56 6.38 -15.08 0.67
N LEU A 57 6.03 -14.74 -0.57
CA LEU A 57 5.07 -15.47 -1.39
C LEU A 57 5.57 -16.88 -1.78
N SER A 58 6.88 -17.08 -1.89
CA SER A 58 7.42 -18.44 -2.08
C SER A 58 7.20 -19.35 -0.88
N VAL A 59 7.08 -18.79 0.33
CA VAL A 59 6.78 -19.53 1.58
C VAL A 59 5.28 -19.64 1.80
N VAL A 60 4.52 -18.60 1.44
CA VAL A 60 3.06 -18.54 1.56
C VAL A 60 2.46 -18.22 0.18
N PRO A 61 2.25 -19.23 -0.69
CA PRO A 61 1.78 -19.02 -2.05
C PRO A 61 0.44 -18.26 -2.15
N HIS A 62 -0.43 -18.40 -1.14
CA HIS A 62 -1.72 -17.72 -1.05
C HIS A 62 -1.66 -16.32 -0.41
N GLY A 63 -0.47 -15.74 -0.25
CA GLY A 63 -0.28 -14.49 0.48
C GLY A 63 -1.01 -13.29 -0.16
N ARG A 64 -1.17 -13.28 -1.49
CA ARG A 64 -1.90 -12.22 -2.21
C ARG A 64 -3.40 -12.28 -1.92
N GLU A 65 -3.98 -13.47 -1.96
CA GLU A 65 -5.40 -13.70 -1.65
C GLU A 65 -5.70 -13.35 -0.19
N ILE A 66 -4.80 -13.70 0.74
CA ILE A 66 -4.92 -13.33 2.16
C ILE A 66 -4.93 -11.81 2.33
N ALA A 67 -4.03 -11.09 1.64
CA ALA A 67 -3.97 -9.64 1.69
C ALA A 67 -5.28 -9.01 1.18
N GLN A 68 -5.81 -9.49 0.05
CA GLN A 68 -7.07 -9.03 -0.53
C GLN A 68 -8.26 -9.32 0.40
N ALA A 69 -8.34 -10.53 0.97
CA ALA A 69 -9.39 -10.90 1.91
C ALA A 69 -9.41 -9.99 3.15
N ASN A 70 -8.23 -9.65 3.69
CA ASN A 70 -8.12 -8.69 4.80
C ASN A 70 -8.64 -7.30 4.40
N ARG A 71 -8.38 -6.83 3.18
CA ARG A 71 -8.92 -5.54 2.70
C ARG A 71 -10.43 -5.56 2.54
N HIS A 72 -11.00 -6.65 2.03
CA HIS A 72 -12.44 -6.81 1.95
C HIS A 72 -13.07 -6.81 3.34
N PHE A 73 -12.52 -7.59 4.28
CA PHE A 73 -12.99 -7.62 5.65
C PHE A 73 -12.98 -6.23 6.31
N LEU A 74 -11.85 -5.51 6.20
CA LEU A 74 -11.73 -4.15 6.75
C LEU A 74 -12.80 -3.22 6.18
N ALA A 75 -13.03 -3.25 4.87
CA ALA A 75 -14.05 -2.43 4.23
C ALA A 75 -15.46 -2.75 4.77
N HIS A 76 -15.81 -4.04 4.86
CA HIS A 76 -17.10 -4.48 5.40
C HIS A 76 -17.27 -4.09 6.88
N ALA A 77 -16.24 -4.27 7.70
CA ALA A 77 -16.28 -3.94 9.11
C ALA A 77 -16.48 -2.43 9.34
N VAL A 78 -15.82 -1.58 8.56
CA VAL A 78 -15.99 -0.12 8.66
C VAL A 78 -17.39 0.31 8.24
N VAL A 79 -17.95 -0.26 7.17
CA VAL A 79 -19.34 0.01 6.76
C VAL A 79 -20.31 -0.36 7.87
N LEU A 80 -20.18 -1.56 8.44
CA LEU A 80 -21.05 -2.02 9.54
C LEU A 80 -20.99 -1.11 10.77
N MET A 81 -19.83 -0.52 11.08
CA MET A 81 -19.66 0.37 12.24
C MET A 81 -20.13 1.81 12.00
N ALA A 82 -20.34 2.19 10.73
CA ALA A 82 -20.82 3.52 10.35
C ALA A 82 -22.36 3.60 10.32
N ASP A 83 -23.03 2.45 10.25
CA ASP A 83 -24.48 2.28 10.41
C ASP A 83 -24.90 2.34 11.89
#